data_AF-A0AAD4DT55-F1
#
_entry.id   AF-A0AAD4DT55-F1
#
_cell.length_a   1.000
_cell.length_b   1.000
_cell.length_c   1.000
_cell.angle_alpha   90.00
_cell.angle_beta   90.00
_cell.angle_gamma   90.00
#
_symmetry.space_group_name_H-M   'P 1'
#
loop_
_entity.id
_entity.type
_entity.pdbx_description
1 polymer ?
#
loop_
_entity_poly.entity_id
_entity_poly.type
_entity_poly.pdbx_seq_one_letter_code
_entity_poly.pdbx_strand_id
1 'polypeptide(L)'
;MKILTQEEIDGHTNATIRGATEGALLSAAVAIPGSLLLNRRWASYRALPLPLKVMGTVMVIAPCISIQGERRGLEFDRAHWTGAGKMELDREAAVEEARWEALTMKEKIGDWATRHQYSIILGSWVLSVAVAGTIISRDRHQTLPQKIVQVRMWAQGLTIGVLIGAGILTHNQRQAALQRRPVDHSWQALLVEQAREKEEQTKAHLNAPTASYPL
;
A
#
# COMPACT_ATOMS: atom_id res chain seq x y z
N MET A 1 6.80 -27.13 -3.65
CA MET A 1 6.13 -26.00 -4.34
C MET A 1 4.71 -26.46 -4.67
N LYS A 2 3.69 -25.74 -4.21
CA LYS A 2 2.30 -25.99 -4.64
C LYS A 2 2.20 -25.53 -6.10
N ILE A 3 1.83 -26.43 -7.00
CA ILE A 3 1.52 -26.07 -8.39
C ILE A 3 0.12 -25.44 -8.33
N LEU A 4 0.01 -24.18 -8.74
CA LEU A 4 -1.27 -23.48 -8.77
C LEU A 4 -2.19 -24.15 -9.79
N THR A 5 -3.46 -24.34 -9.43
CA THR A 5 -4.43 -24.84 -10.40
C THR A 5 -4.78 -23.73 -11.40
N GLN A 6 -5.22 -24.11 -12.60
CA GLN A 6 -5.67 -23.13 -13.59
C GLN A 6 -6.83 -22.28 -13.05
N GLU A 7 -7.71 -22.88 -12.25
CA GLU A 7 -8.83 -22.19 -11.59
C GLU A 7 -8.36 -21.12 -10.58
N GLU A 8 -7.30 -21.39 -9.81
CA GLU A 8 -6.72 -20.40 -8.88
C GLU A 8 -6.15 -19.20 -9.65
N ILE A 9 -5.47 -19.44 -10.78
CA ILE A 9 -4.90 -18.38 -11.63
C ILE A 9 -6.01 -17.53 -12.25
N ASP A 10 -7.04 -18.16 -12.80
CA ASP A 10 -8.17 -17.48 -13.42
C ASP A 10 -8.97 -16.68 -12.38
N GLY A 11 -9.16 -17.24 -11.18
CA GLY A 11 -9.80 -16.57 -10.04
C GLY A 11 -9.04 -15.32 -9.59
N HIS A 12 -7.73 -15.42 -9.40
CA HIS A 12 -6.87 -14.28 -9.05
C HIS A 12 -6.88 -13.20 -10.16
N THR A 13 -6.82 -13.63 -11.41
CA THR A 13 -6.87 -12.72 -12.58
C THR A 13 -8.20 -11.96 -12.61
N ASN A 14 -9.33 -12.65 -12.41
CA ASN A 14 -10.64 -12.03 -12.38
C ASN A 14 -10.77 -11.05 -11.20
N ALA A 15 -10.27 -11.40 -10.02
CA ALA A 15 -10.25 -10.50 -8.86
C ALA A 15 -9.43 -9.23 -9.13
N THR A 16 -8.27 -9.38 -9.76
CA THR A 16 -7.39 -8.26 -10.15
C THR A 16 -8.04 -7.34 -11.18
N ILE A 17 -8.65 -7.91 -12.23
CA ILE A 17 -9.36 -7.14 -13.27
C ILE A 17 -10.55 -6.39 -12.65
N ARG A 18 -11.30 -7.04 -11.77
CA ARG A 18 -12.40 -6.41 -11.04
C ARG A 18 -11.88 -5.24 -10.18
N GLY A 19 -10.78 -5.42 -9.45
CA GLY A 19 -10.16 -4.33 -8.70
C GLY A 19 -9.74 -3.16 -9.60
N ALA A 20 -9.08 -3.45 -10.71
CA ALA A 20 -8.63 -2.46 -11.68
C ALA A 20 -9.80 -1.65 -12.27
N THR A 21 -10.89 -2.32 -12.65
CA THR A 21 -12.10 -1.68 -13.19
C THR A 21 -12.81 -0.80 -12.15
N GLU A 22 -12.96 -1.28 -10.92
CA GLU A 22 -13.50 -0.47 -9.82
C GLU A 22 -12.61 0.75 -9.55
N GLY A 23 -11.29 0.58 -9.54
CA GLY A 23 -10.33 1.67 -9.40
C GLY A 23 -10.44 2.71 -10.51
N ALA A 24 -10.58 2.26 -11.77
CA ALA A 24 -10.78 3.15 -12.92
C ALA A 24 -12.07 3.97 -12.78
N LEU A 25 -13.20 3.31 -12.49
CA LEU A 25 -14.50 3.96 -12.44
C LEU A 25 -14.61 4.95 -11.27
N LEU A 26 -14.18 4.54 -10.07
CA LEU A 26 -14.24 5.39 -8.89
C LEU A 26 -13.33 6.62 -9.03
N SER A 27 -12.11 6.42 -9.51
CA SER A 27 -11.17 7.54 -9.70
C SER A 27 -11.62 8.45 -10.84
N ALA A 28 -12.16 7.92 -11.95
CA ALA A 28 -12.70 8.74 -13.04
C ALA A 28 -13.90 9.57 -12.59
N ALA A 29 -14.80 8.98 -11.78
CA ALA A 29 -15.97 9.66 -11.22
C ALA A 29 -15.59 10.84 -10.29
N VAL A 30 -14.37 10.86 -9.74
CA VAL A 30 -13.87 11.98 -8.93
C VAL A 30 -13.02 12.94 -9.77
N ALA A 31 -12.05 12.41 -10.53
CA ALA A 31 -11.06 13.21 -11.24
C ALA A 31 -11.67 14.02 -12.39
N ILE A 32 -12.62 13.46 -13.15
CA ILE A 32 -13.25 14.16 -14.27
C ILE A 32 -14.12 15.32 -13.76
N PRO A 33 -15.08 15.13 -12.84
CA PRO A 33 -15.83 16.26 -12.28
C PRO A 33 -14.94 17.27 -11.54
N GLY A 34 -13.89 16.81 -10.86
CA GLY A 34 -12.90 17.70 -10.25
C GLY A 34 -12.24 18.62 -11.27
N SER A 35 -11.77 18.07 -12.40
CA SER A 35 -11.18 18.83 -13.51
C SER A 35 -12.18 19.85 -14.10
N LEU A 36 -13.45 19.46 -14.26
CA LEU A 36 -14.51 20.36 -14.73
C LEU A 36 -14.79 21.51 -13.74
N LEU A 37 -14.83 21.21 -12.44
CA LEU A 37 -15.04 22.21 -11.40
C LEU A 37 -13.88 23.22 -11.34
N LEU A 38 -12.64 22.74 -11.44
CA LEU A 38 -11.45 23.59 -11.52
C LEU A 38 -11.51 24.51 -12.76
N ASN A 39 -11.91 23.97 -13.92
CA ASN A 39 -12.08 24.73 -15.16
C ASN A 39 -13.14 25.84 -15.04
N ARG A 40 -14.18 25.62 -14.23
CA ARG A 40 -15.22 26.62 -13.95
C ARG A 40 -14.76 27.70 -12.96
N ARG A 41 -14.15 27.31 -11.83
CA ARG A 41 -13.82 28.25 -10.74
C ARG A 41 -12.51 29.01 -10.92
N TRP A 42 -11.49 28.42 -11.53
CA TRP A 42 -10.14 28.99 -11.52
C TRP A 42 -9.70 29.42 -12.91
N ALA A 43 -9.50 30.73 -13.10
CA ALA A 43 -9.06 31.31 -14.37
C ALA A 43 -7.71 30.73 -14.84
N SER A 44 -6.78 30.48 -13.91
CA SER A 44 -5.48 29.86 -14.20
C SER A 44 -5.62 28.44 -14.76
N TYR A 45 -6.53 27.63 -14.21
CA TYR A 45 -6.76 26.28 -14.72
C TYR A 45 -7.44 26.32 -16.09
N ARG A 46 -8.37 27.27 -16.30
CA ARG A 46 -9.04 27.44 -17.59
C ARG A 46 -8.07 27.75 -18.73
N ALA A 47 -7.04 28.54 -18.46
CA ALA A 47 -5.97 28.88 -19.40
C ALA A 47 -5.02 27.72 -19.75
N LEU A 48 -5.08 26.58 -19.05
CA LEU A 48 -4.23 25.43 -19.36
C LEU A 48 -4.62 24.79 -20.71
N PRO A 49 -3.65 24.40 -21.54
CA PRO A 49 -3.87 23.54 -22.71
C PRO A 49 -4.57 22.23 -22.34
N LEU A 50 -5.38 21.71 -23.27
CA LEU A 50 -6.11 20.45 -23.09
C LEU A 50 -5.19 19.27 -22.68
N PRO A 51 -3.99 19.07 -23.27
CA PRO A 51 -3.11 17.97 -22.87
C PRO A 51 -2.71 18.01 -21.39
N LEU A 52 -2.47 19.19 -20.81
CA LEU A 52 -2.11 19.32 -19.39
C LEU A 52 -3.31 19.00 -18.47
N LYS A 53 -4.53 19.34 -18.89
CA LYS A 53 -5.75 18.98 -18.16
C LYS A 53 -5.96 17.47 -18.16
N VAL A 54 -5.79 16.82 -19.31
CA VAL A 54 -5.90 15.36 -19.45
C VAL A 54 -4.83 14.66 -18.63
N MET A 55 -3.57 15.12 -18.73
CA MET A 55 -2.46 14.58 -17.94
C MET A 55 -2.76 14.63 -16.44
N GLY A 56 -3.28 15.75 -15.93
CA GLY A 56 -3.67 15.88 -14.53
C GLY A 56 -4.72 14.84 -14.11
N THR A 57 -5.74 14.60 -14.94
CA THR A 57 -6.75 13.56 -14.68
C THR A 57 -6.14 12.15 -14.72
N VAL A 58 -5.30 11.85 -15.72
CA VAL A 58 -4.65 10.54 -15.88
C VAL A 58 -3.71 10.21 -14.71
N MET A 59 -2.99 11.22 -14.20
CA MET A 59 -2.10 11.07 -13.03
C MET A 59 -2.85 10.66 -11.75
N VAL A 60 -4.16 10.90 -11.67
CA VAL A 60 -5.00 10.41 -10.57
C VAL A 60 -5.54 9.02 -10.88
N ILE A 61 -6.06 8.81 -12.09
CA ILE A 61 -6.74 7.56 -12.46
C ILE A 61 -5.77 6.38 -12.53
N ALA A 62 -4.65 6.53 -13.23
CA ALA A 62 -3.76 5.40 -13.53
C ALA A 62 -3.18 4.71 -12.27
N PRO A 63 -2.69 5.43 -11.24
CA PRO A 63 -2.26 4.79 -10.01
C PRO A 63 -3.41 4.09 -9.27
N CYS A 64 -4.62 4.67 -9.26
CA CYS A 64 -5.78 4.07 -8.60
C CYS A 64 -6.18 2.72 -9.22
N ILE A 65 -6.04 2.56 -10.54
CA ILE A 65 -6.26 1.28 -11.23
C ILE A 65 -5.31 0.20 -10.68
N SER A 66 -4.02 0.51 -10.64
CA SER A 66 -3.00 -0.44 -10.17
C SER A 66 -3.19 -0.78 -8.68
N ILE A 67 -3.40 0.23 -7.83
CA ILE A 67 -3.58 0.02 -6.38
C ILE A 67 -4.82 -0.84 -6.11
N GLN A 68 -5.95 -0.59 -6.76
CA GLN A 68 -7.17 -1.36 -6.54
C GLN A 68 -7.10 -2.76 -7.12
N GLY A 69 -6.43 -2.94 -8.26
CA GLY A 69 -6.15 -4.26 -8.84
C GLY A 69 -5.35 -5.12 -7.87
N GLU A 70 -4.21 -4.60 -7.40
CA GLU A 70 -3.36 -5.28 -6.42
C GLU A 70 -4.11 -5.60 -5.13
N ARG A 71 -4.88 -4.64 -4.60
CA ARG A 71 -5.64 -4.83 -3.35
C ARG A 71 -6.61 -6.00 -3.45
N ARG A 72 -7.26 -6.17 -4.60
CA ARG A 72 -8.23 -7.26 -4.83
C ARG A 72 -7.57 -8.59 -5.17
N GLY A 73 -6.42 -8.59 -5.83
CA GLY A 73 -5.58 -9.78 -5.97
C GLY A 73 -5.15 -10.32 -4.60
N LEU A 74 -4.59 -9.45 -3.76
CA LEU A 74 -4.19 -9.81 -2.39
C LEU A 74 -5.36 -10.27 -1.51
N GLU A 75 -6.55 -9.68 -1.68
CA GLU A 75 -7.76 -10.12 -0.98
C GLU A 75 -8.18 -11.54 -1.41
N PHE A 76 -8.08 -11.86 -2.69
CA PHE A 76 -8.33 -13.21 -3.22
C PHE A 76 -7.31 -14.21 -2.66
N ASP A 77 -6.01 -13.88 -2.68
CA ASP A 77 -4.96 -14.75 -2.16
C ASP A 77 -5.15 -15.05 -0.67
N ARG A 78 -5.45 -14.03 0.13
CA ARG A 78 -5.72 -14.19 1.56
C ARG A 78 -6.93 -15.07 1.85
N ALA A 79 -7.97 -14.99 1.02
CA ALA A 79 -9.15 -15.83 1.17
C ALA A 79 -8.88 -17.31 0.83
N HIS A 80 -7.94 -17.57 -0.07
CA HIS A 80 -7.59 -18.92 -0.54
C HIS A 80 -6.36 -19.52 0.15
N TRP A 81 -5.68 -18.76 1.02
CA TRP A 81 -4.66 -19.32 1.90
C TRP A 81 -5.28 -20.31 2.88
N THR A 82 -4.80 -21.55 2.83
CA THR A 82 -5.18 -22.67 3.70
C THR A 82 -3.94 -23.38 4.25
N GLY A 83 -4.08 -24.05 5.39
CA GLY A 83 -3.04 -24.87 6.02
C GLY A 83 -2.13 -24.13 7.02
N ALA A 84 -1.04 -24.80 7.39
CA ALA A 84 -0.05 -24.40 8.40
C ALA A 84 0.46 -22.96 8.26
N GLY A 85 0.72 -22.50 7.02
CA GLY A 85 1.24 -21.16 6.77
C GLY A 85 0.30 -20.05 7.24
N LYS A 86 -1.01 -20.23 7.09
CA LYS A 86 -2.00 -19.25 7.57
C LYS A 86 -2.08 -19.22 9.10
N MET A 87 -2.02 -20.39 9.73
CA MET A 87 -2.12 -20.48 11.18
C MET A 87 -0.92 -19.84 11.89
N GLU A 88 0.28 -20.00 11.35
CA GLU A 88 1.47 -19.31 11.88
C GLU A 88 1.39 -17.79 11.62
N LEU A 89 0.95 -17.36 10.43
CA LEU A 89 0.69 -15.94 10.13
C LEU A 89 -0.31 -15.31 11.12
N ASP A 90 -1.43 -15.99 11.41
CA ASP A 90 -2.44 -15.52 12.36
C ASP A 90 -1.89 -15.50 13.79
N ARG A 91 -1.04 -16.47 14.17
CA ARG A 91 -0.36 -16.52 15.46
C ARG A 91 0.63 -15.37 15.62
N GLU A 92 1.46 -15.11 14.61
CA GLU A 92 2.40 -13.99 14.60
C GLU A 92 1.65 -12.66 14.70
N ALA A 93 0.56 -12.49 13.95
CA ALA A 93 -0.29 -11.31 14.01
C ALA A 93 -0.88 -11.10 15.41
N ALA A 94 -1.38 -12.16 16.07
CA ALA A 94 -1.91 -12.08 17.42
C ALA A 94 -0.85 -11.69 18.46
N VAL A 95 0.39 -12.19 18.31
CA VAL A 95 1.52 -11.81 19.17
C VAL A 95 1.92 -10.35 18.94
N GLU A 96 1.95 -9.91 17.69
CA GLU A 96 2.23 -8.51 17.34
C GLU A 96 1.16 -7.57 17.89
N GLU A 97 -0.12 -7.96 17.80
CA GLU A 97 -1.24 -7.19 18.33
C GLU A 97 -1.20 -7.10 19.86
N ALA A 98 -0.99 -8.21 20.57
CA ALA A 98 -0.83 -8.21 22.02
C ALA A 98 0.37 -7.35 22.47
N ARG A 99 1.48 -7.40 21.72
CA ARG A 99 2.65 -6.54 21.94
C ARG A 99 2.30 -5.07 21.72
N TRP A 100 1.60 -4.75 20.65
CA TRP A 100 1.16 -3.41 20.32
C TRP A 100 0.21 -2.85 21.39
N GLU A 101 -0.72 -3.66 21.89
CA GLU A 101 -1.64 -3.27 22.96
C GLU A 101 -0.91 -2.88 24.24
N ALA A 102 0.15 -3.61 24.58
CA ALA A 102 1.02 -3.36 25.73
C ALA A 102 1.90 -2.10 25.61
N LEU A 103 2.01 -1.50 24.42
CA LEU A 103 2.77 -0.26 24.22
C LEU A 103 2.10 0.95 24.86
N THR A 104 2.91 1.88 25.37
CA THR A 104 2.44 3.20 25.81
C THR A 104 1.98 4.04 24.60
N MET A 105 1.16 5.08 24.83
CA MET A 105 0.65 5.93 23.74
C MET A 105 1.77 6.55 22.89
N LYS A 106 2.87 6.97 23.51
CA LYS A 106 4.03 7.52 22.80
C LYS A 106 4.68 6.48 21.88
N GLU A 107 4.83 5.25 22.38
CA GLU A 107 5.39 4.14 21.61
C GLU A 107 4.46 3.71 20.48
N LYS A 108 3.14 3.70 20.71
CA LYS A 108 2.13 3.47 19.67
C LYS A 108 2.26 4.50 18.54
N ILE A 109 2.30 5.79 18.86
CA ILE A 109 2.48 6.82 17.82
C ILE A 109 3.78 6.60 17.04
N GLY A 110 4.87 6.29 17.75
CA GLY A 110 6.16 5.98 17.13
C GLY A 110 6.07 4.79 16.17
N ASP A 111 5.52 3.66 16.61
CA ASP A 111 5.45 2.44 15.81
C ASP A 111 4.42 2.55 14.65
N TRP A 112 3.32 3.29 14.83
CA TRP A 112 2.43 3.66 13.71
C TRP A 112 3.18 4.47 12.65
N ALA A 113 3.98 5.45 13.08
CA ALA A 113 4.74 6.29 12.18
C ALA A 113 5.82 5.50 11.44
N THR A 114 6.42 4.48 12.07
CA THR A 114 7.36 3.60 11.38
C THR A 114 6.67 2.70 10.35
N ARG A 115 5.51 2.13 10.68
CA ARG A 115 4.74 1.27 9.75
C ARG A 115 4.24 2.05 8.52
N HIS A 116 3.96 3.33 8.68
CA HIS A 116 3.44 4.21 7.62
C HIS A 116 4.45 5.26 7.14
N GLN A 117 5.75 5.00 7.31
CA GLN A 117 6.80 5.99 7.03
C GLN A 117 6.70 6.61 5.63
N TYR A 118 6.47 5.80 4.59
CA TYR A 118 6.39 6.29 3.22
C TYR A 118 5.16 7.16 2.98
N SER A 119 4.03 6.79 3.60
CA SER A 119 2.81 7.59 3.56
C SER A 119 3.00 8.93 4.27
N ILE A 120 3.71 8.95 5.39
CA ILE A 120 4.05 10.19 6.11
C ILE A 120 5.00 11.07 5.30
N ILE A 121 6.06 10.48 4.74
CA ILE A 121 7.02 11.19 3.89
C ILE A 121 6.29 11.81 2.70
N LEU A 122 5.50 11.03 1.98
CA LEU A 122 4.73 11.49 0.83
C LEU A 122 3.69 12.56 1.24
N GLY A 123 2.95 12.31 2.32
CA GLY A 123 1.94 13.24 2.82
C GLY A 123 2.54 14.56 3.27
N SER A 124 3.67 14.54 3.98
CA SER A 124 4.41 15.73 4.39
C SER A 124 4.95 16.51 3.20
N TRP A 125 5.41 15.81 2.15
CA TRP A 125 5.84 16.44 0.90
C TRP A 125 4.67 17.14 0.21
N VAL A 126 3.55 16.44 -0.01
CA VAL A 126 2.34 17.03 -0.63
C VAL A 126 1.86 18.24 0.17
N LEU A 127 1.81 18.12 1.50
CA LEU A 127 1.41 19.20 2.39
C LEU A 127 2.34 20.41 2.26
N SER A 128 3.66 20.18 2.25
CA SER A 128 4.66 21.25 2.12
C SER A 128 4.55 21.98 0.79
N VAL A 129 4.34 21.26 -0.31
CA VAL A 129 4.13 21.83 -1.65
C VAL A 129 2.83 22.63 -1.69
N ALA A 130 1.75 22.13 -1.09
CA ALA A 130 0.47 22.83 -1.03
C ALA A 130 0.56 24.14 -0.22
N VAL A 131 1.23 24.09 0.94
CA VAL A 131 1.46 25.28 1.78
C VAL A 131 2.32 26.30 1.04
N ALA A 132 3.45 25.88 0.46
CA ALA A 132 4.32 26.76 -0.31
C ALA A 132 3.59 27.37 -1.52
N GLY A 133 2.82 26.58 -2.26
CA GLY A 133 2.01 27.07 -3.38
C GLY A 133 0.95 28.09 -2.95
N THR A 134 0.34 27.90 -1.77
CA THR A 134 -0.61 28.86 -1.20
C THR A 134 0.07 30.16 -0.81
N ILE A 135 1.27 30.10 -0.24
CA ILE A 135 2.06 31.29 0.10
C ILE A 135 2.47 32.06 -1.16
N ILE A 136 3.05 31.38 -2.16
CA ILE A 136 3.51 32.01 -3.41
C ILE A 136 2.35 32.60 -4.22
N SER A 137 1.19 31.94 -4.24
CA SER A 137 0.03 32.43 -4.98
C SER A 137 -0.55 33.73 -4.41
N ARG A 138 -0.43 33.96 -3.10
CA ARG A 138 -0.94 35.17 -2.41
C ARG A 138 -0.13 36.43 -2.67
N ASP A 139 1.12 36.34 -3.12
CA ASP A 139 1.94 37.52 -3.41
C ASP A 139 1.44 38.24 -4.67
N ARG A 140 0.94 39.48 -4.53
CA ARG A 140 0.38 40.28 -5.63
C ARG A 140 1.45 41.04 -6.42
N HIS A 141 2.66 41.19 -5.89
CA HIS A 141 3.69 42.05 -6.47
C HIS A 141 4.59 41.34 -7.49
N GLN A 142 4.44 40.02 -7.66
CA GLN A 142 5.21 39.23 -8.61
C GLN A 142 4.47 38.94 -9.91
N THR A 143 5.18 39.03 -11.03
CA THR A 143 4.67 38.61 -12.34
C THR A 143 4.56 37.07 -12.42
N LEU A 144 3.72 36.56 -13.33
CA LEU A 144 3.54 35.11 -13.51
C LEU A 144 4.87 34.35 -13.80
N PRO A 145 5.77 34.84 -14.66
CA PRO A 145 7.05 34.17 -14.89
C PRO A 145 7.92 34.08 -13.62
N GLN A 146 7.95 35.14 -12.80
CA GLN A 146 8.70 35.15 -11.54
C GLN A 146 8.16 34.11 -10.55
N LYS A 147 6.84 34.01 -10.42
CA LYS A 147 6.20 32.98 -9.58
C LYS A 147 6.58 31.57 -10.03
N ILE A 148 6.64 31.30 -11.34
CA ILE A 148 7.01 29.97 -11.86
C ILE A 148 8.45 29.62 -11.48
N VAL A 149 9.39 30.56 -11.60
CA VAL A 149 10.78 30.35 -11.19
C VAL A 149 10.86 30.10 -9.68
N GLN A 150 10.15 30.89 -8.88
CA GLN A 150 10.11 30.72 -7.44
C GLN A 150 9.54 29.35 -7.03
N VAL A 151 8.41 28.93 -7.62
CA VAL A 151 7.82 27.61 -7.37
C VAL A 151 8.83 26.49 -7.63
N ARG A 152 9.61 26.58 -8.71
CA ARG A 152 10.64 25.56 -9.02
C ARG A 152 11.73 25.49 -7.95
N MET A 153 12.22 26.64 -7.48
CA MET A 153 13.23 26.69 -6.40
C MET A 153 12.70 26.12 -5.09
N TRP A 154 11.47 26.47 -4.72
CA TRP A 154 10.80 25.90 -3.55
C TRP A 154 10.61 24.39 -3.68
N ALA A 155 10.12 23.91 -4.83
CA ALA A 155 9.91 22.49 -5.05
C ALA A 155 11.22 21.68 -4.89
N GLN A 156 12.33 22.19 -5.42
CA GLN A 156 13.64 21.57 -5.27
C GLN A 156 14.10 21.55 -3.81
N GLY A 157 14.05 22.69 -3.12
CA GLY A 157 14.43 22.78 -1.71
C GLY A 157 13.59 21.90 -0.80
N LEU A 158 12.26 21.89 -0.99
CA LEU A 158 11.34 21.04 -0.24
C LEU A 158 11.61 19.55 -0.48
N THR A 159 11.90 19.16 -1.71
CA THR A 159 12.22 17.76 -2.04
C THR A 159 13.50 17.32 -1.32
N ILE A 160 14.55 18.15 -1.35
CA ILE A 160 15.80 17.87 -0.63
C ILE A 160 15.54 17.77 0.88
N GLY A 161 14.79 18.71 1.45
CA GLY A 161 14.44 18.70 2.87
C GLY A 161 13.67 17.44 3.28
N VAL A 162 12.71 17.01 2.46
CA VAL A 162 11.96 15.76 2.67
C VAL A 162 12.88 14.54 2.57
N LEU A 163 13.79 14.48 1.60
CA LEU A 163 14.73 13.36 1.47
C LEU A 163 15.68 13.26 2.67
N ILE A 164 16.16 14.40 3.18
CA ILE A 164 16.97 14.44 4.41
C ILE A 164 16.15 13.95 5.60
N GLY A 165 14.93 14.47 5.78
CA GLY A 165 14.03 14.06 6.85
C GLY A 165 13.69 12.57 6.80
N ALA A 166 13.38 12.05 5.61
CA ALA A 166 13.18 10.64 5.35
C ALA A 166 14.44 9.82 5.70
N GLY A 167 15.62 10.26 5.26
CA GLY A 167 16.88 9.60 5.56
C GLY A 167 17.16 9.50 7.05
N ILE A 168 16.94 10.57 7.81
CA ILE A 168 17.07 10.58 9.28
C ILE A 168 16.07 9.61 9.91
N LEU A 169 14.81 9.66 9.49
CA LEU A 169 13.74 8.79 10.01
C LEU A 169 14.08 7.31 9.75
N THR A 170 14.44 6.96 8.52
CA THR A 170 14.81 5.59 8.12
C THR A 170 16.11 5.13 8.79
N HIS A 171 17.10 6.01 8.99
CA HIS A 171 18.35 5.64 9.66
C HIS A 171 18.10 5.29 11.13
N ASN A 172 17.36 6.11 11.86
CA ASN A 172 17.00 5.85 13.26
C ASN A 172 16.21 4.55 13.39
N GLN A 173 15.30 4.27 12.46
CA GLN A 173 14.58 3.01 12.40
C GLN A 173 15.49 1.81 12.14
N ARG A 174 16.41 1.91 11.17
CA ARG A 174 17.36 0.83 10.85
C ARG A 174 18.19 0.46 12.08
N GLN A 175 18.64 1.43 12.85
CA GLN A 175 19.36 1.16 14.10
C GLN A 175 18.46 0.46 15.13
N ALA A 176 17.23 0.95 15.33
CA ALA A 176 16.29 0.33 16.26
C ALA A 176 15.91 -1.11 15.85
N ALA A 177 15.74 -1.37 14.55
CA ALA A 177 15.45 -2.69 14.01
C ALA A 177 16.62 -3.67 14.17
N LEU A 178 17.86 -3.20 13.97
CA LEU A 178 19.06 -4.02 14.19
C LEU A 178 19.23 -4.44 15.65
N GLN A 179 18.88 -3.57 16.59
CA GLN A 179 18.93 -3.89 18.03
C GLN A 179 17.84 -4.87 18.47
N ARG A 180 16.71 -4.89 17.75
CA ARG A 180 15.52 -5.68 18.12
C ARG A 180 15.36 -6.97 17.32
N ARG A 181 16.26 -7.29 16.41
CA ARG A 181 16.13 -8.45 15.51
C ARG A 181 16.22 -9.75 16.34
N PRO A 182 15.11 -10.49 16.55
CA PRO A 182 15.20 -11.81 17.15
C PRO A 182 15.81 -12.79 16.12
N VAL A 183 16.41 -13.88 16.61
CA VAL A 183 16.85 -14.97 15.73
C VAL A 183 15.60 -15.61 15.14
N ASP A 184 15.52 -15.62 13.81
CA ASP A 184 14.35 -16.12 13.09
C ASP A 184 14.32 -17.66 13.15
N HIS A 185 13.37 -18.19 13.92
CA HIS A 185 13.09 -19.63 14.04
C HIS A 185 11.78 -20.03 13.36
N SER A 186 11.17 -19.15 12.55
CA SER A 186 9.91 -19.43 11.83
C SER A 186 10.00 -20.71 10.98
N TRP A 187 11.15 -20.97 10.37
CA TRP A 187 11.41 -22.21 9.62
C TRP A 187 11.28 -23.47 10.47
N GLN A 188 11.67 -23.44 11.75
CA GLN A 188 11.49 -24.58 12.66
C GLN A 188 10.02 -24.79 12.99
N ALA A 189 9.27 -23.72 13.23
CA ALA A 189 7.83 -23.78 13.47
C ALA A 189 7.09 -24.36 12.25
N LEU A 190 7.40 -23.87 11.04
CA LEU A 190 6.82 -24.36 9.79
C LEU A 190 7.10 -25.86 9.56
N LEU A 191 8.31 -26.34 9.89
CA LEU A 191 8.66 -27.77 9.76
C LEU A 191 7.86 -28.65 10.73
N VAL A 192 7.69 -28.21 11.98
CA VAL A 192 6.89 -28.92 12.98
C VAL A 192 5.43 -28.99 12.54
N GLU A 193 4.90 -27.91 11.99
CA GLU A 193 3.50 -27.84 11.58
C GLU A 193 3.22 -28.66 10.31
N GLN A 194 4.14 -28.62 9.33
CA GLN A 194 4.09 -29.52 8.17
C GLN A 194 4.15 -31.01 8.57
N ALA A 195 4.92 -31.34 9.61
CA ALA A 195 4.96 -32.71 10.11
C ALA A 195 3.62 -33.14 10.72
N ARG A 196 2.96 -32.25 11.48
CA ARG A 196 1.62 -32.50 12.04
C ARG A 196 0.56 -32.68 10.96
N GLU A 197 0.55 -31.82 9.93
CA GLU A 197 -0.38 -31.96 8.80
C GLU A 197 -0.20 -33.31 8.08
N LYS A 198 1.04 -33.74 7.85
CA LYS A 198 1.33 -35.05 7.24
C LYS A 198 0.86 -36.21 8.11
N GLU A 199 1.03 -36.14 9.43
CA GLU A 199 0.51 -37.16 10.35
C GLU A 199 -1.01 -37.21 10.35
N GLU A 200 -1.68 -36.07 10.34
CA GLU A 200 -3.15 -35.99 10.27
C GLU A 200 -3.68 -36.53 8.94
N GLN A 201 -3.04 -36.19 7.82
CA GLN A 201 -3.36 -36.76 6.51
C GLN A 201 -3.15 -38.28 6.49
N THR A 202 -2.05 -38.77 7.05
CA THR A 202 -1.76 -40.21 7.12
C THR A 202 -2.79 -40.94 7.97
N LYS A 203 -3.19 -40.39 9.12
CA LYS A 203 -4.26 -40.92 9.98
C LYS A 203 -5.62 -40.88 9.29
N ALA A 204 -5.93 -39.82 8.55
CA ALA A 204 -7.16 -39.72 7.76
C ALA A 204 -7.21 -40.75 6.63
N HIS A 205 -6.09 -40.99 5.93
CA HIS A 205 -5.96 -42.04 4.92
C HIS A 205 -6.11 -43.45 5.50
N LEU A 206 -5.57 -43.71 6.68
CA LEU A 206 -5.69 -45.00 7.39
C LEU A 206 -7.12 -45.27 7.89
N ASN A 207 -7.87 -44.22 8.25
CA ASN A 207 -9.25 -44.31 8.75
C ASN A 207 -10.31 -44.19 7.64
N ALA A 208 -9.92 -44.03 6.37
CA ALA A 208 -10.87 -43.99 5.26
C ALA A 208 -11.47 -45.40 5.05
N PRO A 209 -12.81 -45.59 5.14
CA PRO A 209 -13.43 -46.89 4.93
C PRO A 209 -13.14 -47.37 3.50
N THR A 210 -12.51 -48.53 3.39
CA THR A 210 -12.28 -49.20 2.10
C THR A 210 -13.63 -49.43 1.43
N ALA A 211 -13.93 -48.66 0.37
CA ALA A 211 -15.06 -48.93 -0.49
C ALA A 211 -14.82 -50.28 -1.18
N SER A 212 -15.45 -51.32 -0.66
CA SER A 212 -15.51 -52.64 -1.28
C SER A 212 -16.26 -52.52 -2.60
N TYR A 213 -15.54 -52.56 -3.72
CA TYR A 213 -16.14 -52.73 -5.04
C TYR A 213 -16.67 -54.17 -5.15
N PRO A 214 -17.97 -54.39 -5.41
CA PRO A 214 -18.47 -55.73 -5.69
C PRO A 214 -18.05 -56.15 -7.11
N LEU A 215 -17.50 -57.36 -7.21
CA LEU A 215 -17.16 -58.05 -8.46
C LEU A 215 -18.41 -58.48 -9.24
#